data_AF-A0A7W0TG49-F1
#
_entry.id   AF-A0A7W0TG49-F1
#
_cell.length_a   1.000
_cell.length_b   1.000
_cell.length_c   1.000
_cell.angle_alpha   90.00
_cell.angle_beta   90.00
_cell.angle_gamma   90.00
#
_symmetry.space_group_name_H-M   'P 1'
#
loop_
_entity.id
_entity.type
_entity.pdbx_description
1 polymer ?
#
loop_
_entity_poly.entity_id
_entity_poly.type
_entity_poly.pdbx_seq_one_letter_code
_entity_poly.pdbx_strand_id
1 'polypeptide(L)'
;MSGRIQAPRGTYDVLGEQALAHAALEHLARGILERAGYRRIETPAFEATELFARGVGESTDVVQKEMYTLDAGQSESITLRPEGTAP
;
A
#
# COMPACT_ATOMS: atom_id res chain seq x y z
N MET A 1 -25.20 -20.91 11.25
CA MET A 1 -25.40 -19.99 10.11
C MET A 1 -24.10 -19.21 9.94
N SER A 2 -23.20 -19.65 9.07
CA SER A 2 -22.01 -18.83 8.76
C SER A 2 -22.51 -17.62 7.97
N GLY A 3 -22.31 -16.42 8.50
CA GLY A 3 -22.74 -15.17 7.87
C GLY A 3 -22.07 -15.00 6.50
N ARG A 4 -22.77 -14.34 5.58
CA ARG A 4 -22.20 -13.99 4.27
C ARG A 4 -20.95 -13.13 4.49
N ILE A 5 -19.79 -13.60 4.03
CA ILE A 5 -18.52 -12.89 4.11
C ILE A 5 -18.67 -11.53 3.40
N GLN A 6 -18.17 -10.47 4.04
CA GLN A 6 -18.15 -9.10 3.52
C GLN A 6 -16.70 -8.60 3.46
N ALA A 7 -16.47 -7.54 2.67
CA ALA A 7 -15.21 -6.84 2.66
C ALA A 7 -14.89 -6.30 4.07
N PRO A 8 -13.61 -6.32 4.50
CA PRO A 8 -13.19 -5.65 5.73
C PRO A 8 -13.60 -4.18 5.75
N ARG A 9 -13.92 -3.65 6.93
CA ARG A 9 -14.26 -2.23 7.07
C ARG A 9 -13.07 -1.37 6.64
N GLY A 10 -13.33 -0.38 5.78
CA GLY A 10 -12.31 0.54 5.27
C GLY A 10 -11.63 0.06 3.98
N THR A 11 -12.00 -1.12 3.45
CA THR A 11 -11.61 -1.56 2.10
C THR A 11 -12.81 -1.49 1.16
N TYR A 12 -12.54 -1.26 -0.13
CA TYR A 12 -13.58 -1.03 -1.13
C TYR A 12 -13.21 -1.74 -2.43
N ASP A 13 -14.21 -2.40 -3.03
CA ASP A 13 -14.07 -2.89 -4.39
C ASP A 13 -14.24 -1.73 -5.37
N VAL A 14 -13.29 -1.58 -6.30
CA VAL A 14 -13.38 -0.58 -7.39
C VAL A 14 -13.88 -1.29 -8.64
N LEU A 15 -15.15 -1.04 -9.02
CA LEU A 15 -15.85 -1.82 -10.05
C LEU A 15 -16.48 -0.93 -11.13
N GLY A 16 -16.76 -1.51 -12.30
CA GLY A 16 -17.52 -0.88 -13.39
C GLY A 16 -16.93 0.46 -13.83
N GLU A 17 -17.76 1.50 -13.87
CA GLU A 17 -17.36 2.85 -14.29
C GLU A 17 -16.25 3.45 -13.41
N GLN A 18 -16.19 3.10 -12.12
CA GLN A 18 -15.14 3.59 -11.22
C GLN A 18 -13.77 3.02 -11.61
N ALA A 19 -13.71 1.73 -11.96
CA ALA A 19 -12.49 1.08 -12.43
C ALA A 19 -12.01 1.70 -13.74
N LEU A 20 -12.93 2.02 -14.66
CA LEU A 20 -12.61 2.71 -15.91
C LEU A 20 -12.06 4.13 -15.65
N ALA A 21 -12.67 4.88 -14.72
CA ALA A 21 -12.20 6.20 -14.34
C ALA A 21 -10.80 6.17 -13.69
N HIS A 22 -10.54 5.20 -12.82
CA HIS A 22 -9.21 4.98 -12.22
C HIS A 22 -8.15 4.70 -13.30
N ALA A 23 -8.44 3.78 -14.22
CA ALA A 23 -7.52 3.44 -15.31
C ALA A 23 -7.22 4.65 -16.21
N ALA A 24 -8.23 5.48 -16.49
CA ALA A 24 -8.06 6.71 -17.27
C ALA A 24 -7.16 7.72 -16.54
N LEU A 25 -7.36 7.92 -15.24
CA LEU A 25 -6.51 8.78 -14.41
C LEU A 25 -5.06 8.31 -14.41
N GLU A 26 -4.83 7.02 -14.17
CA GLU A 26 -3.49 6.42 -14.17
C GLU A 26 -2.79 6.58 -15.53
N HIS A 27 -3.53 6.42 -16.63
CA HIS A 27 -2.99 6.61 -17.98
C HIS A 27 -2.53 8.06 -18.21
N LEU A 28 -3.35 9.04 -17.82
CA LEU A 28 -2.99 10.45 -17.93
C LEU A 28 -1.76 10.80 -17.08
N ALA A 29 -1.74 10.37 -15.82
CA ALA A 29 -0.64 10.61 -14.90
C ALA A 29 0.68 9.99 -15.42
N ARG A 30 0.63 8.74 -15.89
CA ARG A 30 1.77 8.05 -16.50
C ARG A 30 2.31 8.81 -17.70
N GLY A 31 1.44 9.26 -18.61
CA GLY A 31 1.87 10.02 -19.79
C GLY A 31 2.59 11.33 -19.43
N ILE A 32 2.17 12.01 -18.36
CA ILE A 32 2.86 13.21 -17.86
C ILE A 32 4.25 12.86 -17.32
N LEU A 33 4.34 11.86 -16.45
CA LEU A 33 5.59 11.47 -15.79
C LEU A 33 6.63 10.92 -16.78
N GLU A 34 6.22 10.13 -17.76
CA GLU A 34 7.11 9.58 -18.80
C GLU A 34 7.70 10.69 -19.67
N ARG A 35 6.91 11.72 -20.03
CA ARG A 35 7.41 12.90 -20.76
C ARG A 35 8.40 13.73 -19.95
N ALA A 36 8.30 13.68 -18.62
CA ALA A 36 9.27 14.29 -17.72
C ALA A 36 10.50 13.40 -17.47
N GLY A 37 10.61 12.24 -18.13
CA GLY A 37 11.76 11.33 -18.03
C GLY A 37 11.72 10.36 -16.86
N TYR A 38 10.63 10.33 -16.09
CA TYR A 38 10.45 9.36 -15.01
C TYR A 38 10.11 7.98 -15.58
N ARG A 39 10.51 6.93 -14.86
CA ARG A 39 10.16 5.55 -15.16
C ARG A 39 9.42 4.93 -13.99
N ARG A 40 8.42 4.11 -14.30
CA ARG A 40 7.66 3.37 -13.31
C ARG A 40 8.54 2.31 -12.65
N ILE A 41 8.42 2.22 -11.33
CA ILE A 41 8.91 1.10 -10.53
C ILE A 41 7.72 0.52 -9.77
N GLU A 42 7.79 -0.77 -9.44
CA GLU A 42 6.84 -1.44 -8.56
C GLU A 42 7.64 -2.11 -7.45
N THR A 43 7.36 -1.73 -6.20
CA THR A 43 7.92 -2.36 -5.00
C THR A 43 6.90 -3.33 -4.38
N PRO A 44 7.35 -4.31 -3.59
CA PRO A 44 6.46 -5.20 -2.85
C PRO A 44 5.40 -4.47 -2.02
N ALA A 45 4.30 -5.17 -1.75
CA ALA A 45 3.21 -4.65 -0.92
C ALA A 45 3.49 -4.79 0.57
N PHE A 46 4.44 -5.64 0.95
CA PHE A 46 4.90 -5.86 2.31
C PHE A 46 6.43 -5.87 2.33
N GLU A 47 7.00 -5.39 3.43
CA GLU A 47 8.43 -5.35 3.66
C GLU A 47 8.73 -5.64 5.14
N ALA A 48 10.01 -5.78 5.48
CA ALA A 48 10.42 -5.92 6.87
C ALA A 48 9.95 -4.71 7.70
N THR A 49 9.31 -4.93 8.85
CA THR A 49 8.77 -3.86 9.71
C THR A 49 9.81 -2.79 10.06
N GLU A 50 11.06 -3.19 10.24
CA GLU A 50 12.17 -2.31 10.60
C GLU A 50 12.45 -1.23 9.54
N LEU A 51 12.18 -1.53 8.27
CA LEU A 51 12.31 -0.56 7.18
C LEU A 51 11.46 0.69 7.44
N PHE A 52 10.19 0.49 7.80
CA PHE A 52 9.25 1.58 8.03
C PHE A 52 9.49 2.29 9.36
N ALA A 53 9.85 1.53 10.41
CA ALA A 53 10.17 2.10 11.73
C ALA A 53 11.35 3.09 11.65
N ARG A 54 12.38 2.75 10.86
CA ARG A 54 13.56 3.61 10.66
C ARG A 54 13.30 4.75 9.66
N GLY A 55 12.57 4.48 8.57
CA GLY A 55 12.37 5.45 7.49
C GLY A 55 11.39 6.57 7.81
N VAL A 56 10.25 6.24 8.44
CA VAL A 56 9.18 7.21 8.77
C VAL A 56 9.42 7.87 10.12
N GLY A 57 10.16 7.20 11.00
CA GLY A 57 10.48 7.65 12.35
C GLY A 57 9.57 7.00 13.39
N GLU A 58 10.20 6.40 14.41
CA GLU A 58 9.54 5.58 15.42
C GLU A 58 8.44 6.31 16.21
N SER A 59 8.54 7.64 16.34
CA SER A 59 7.59 8.45 17.10
C SER A 59 6.38 8.92 16.30
N THR A 60 6.25 8.53 15.04
CA THR A 60 5.11 8.93 14.20
C THR A 60 3.87 8.09 14.50
N ASP A 61 2.69 8.69 14.38
CA ASP A 61 1.42 7.95 14.55
C ASP A 61 1.30 6.80 13.54
N VAL A 62 1.91 6.93 12.35
CA VAL A 62 1.99 5.87 11.34
C VAL A 62 2.61 4.61 11.94
N VAL A 63 3.82 4.72 12.50
CA VAL A 63 4.55 3.59 13.11
C VAL A 63 3.84 3.08 14.37
N GLN A 64 3.24 3.98 15.16
CA GLN A 64 2.67 3.62 16.46
C GLN A 64 1.28 2.98 16.38
N LYS A 65 0.44 3.35 15.40
CA LYS A 65 -0.99 3.04 15.42
C LYS A 65 -1.58 2.56 14.11
N GLU A 66 -0.91 2.78 12.97
CA GLU A 66 -1.52 2.60 11.64
C GLU A 66 -0.90 1.46 10.82
N MET A 67 0.27 0.95 11.22
CA MET A 67 0.92 -0.17 10.53
C MET A 67 0.17 -1.49 10.71
N TYR A 68 -0.09 -2.17 9.59
CA TYR A 68 -0.59 -3.54 9.57
C TYR A 68 0.59 -4.52 9.56
N THR A 69 1.03 -4.91 10.74
CA THR A 69 2.17 -5.82 10.95
C THR A 69 1.70 -7.26 11.16
N LEU A 70 2.33 -8.19 10.44
CA LEU A 70 2.12 -9.62 10.56
C LEU A 70 3.38 -10.29 11.11
N ASP A 71 3.19 -11.31 11.95
CA ASP A 71 4.25 -12.23 12.34
C ASP A 71 4.30 -13.35 11.30
N ALA A 72 5.37 -13.36 10.49
CA ALA A 72 5.55 -14.36 9.44
C ALA A 72 6.15 -15.69 9.97
N GLY A 73 6.40 -15.78 11.28
CA GLY A 73 7.11 -16.88 11.91
C GLY A 73 8.63 -16.73 11.81
N GLN A 74 9.35 -17.54 12.60
CA GLN A 74 10.83 -17.56 12.65
C GLN A 74 11.49 -16.19 12.86
N SER A 75 10.92 -15.36 13.73
CA SER A 75 11.44 -14.02 14.07
C SER A 75 11.33 -12.97 12.96
N GLU A 76 10.60 -13.25 11.88
CA GLU A 76 10.42 -12.30 10.78
C GLU A 76 9.12 -11.49 10.98
N SER A 77 9.28 -10.19 11.17
CA SER A 77 8.17 -9.24 11.25
C SER A 77 8.04 -8.50 9.93
N ILE A 78 6.87 -8.63 9.29
CA ILE A 78 6.57 -7.97 8.02
C ILE A 78 5.40 -7.01 8.20
N THR A 79 5.40 -5.92 7.45
CA THR A 79 4.34 -4.90 7.49
C THR A 79 3.83 -4.63 6.09
N LEU A 80 2.50 -4.58 5.91
CA LEU A 80 1.91 -4.00 4.70
C LEU A 80 2.32 -2.53 4.60
N ARG A 81 2.91 -2.13 3.48
CA ARG A 81 3.50 -0.79 3.34
C ARG A 81 2.49 0.31 3.70
N PRO A 82 2.80 1.18 4.67
CA PRO A 82 1.92 2.30 5.02
C PRO A 82 2.07 3.46 4.03
N GLU A 83 3.17 3.51 3.28
CA GLU A 83 3.50 4.55 2.32
C GLU A 83 4.35 4.01 1.16
N GLY A 84 4.79 4.89 0.24
CA GLY A 84 5.43 4.48 -1.03
C GLY A 84 6.88 4.93 -1.20
N THR A 85 7.45 5.68 -0.25
CA THR A 85 8.81 6.24 -0.34
C THR A 85 9.86 5.30 0.23
N ALA A 86 9.65 4.77 1.44
CA ALA A 86 10.43 3.68 2.00
C ALA A 86 10.10 2.39 1.22
N PRO A 87 11.05 1.82 0.45
CA PRO A 87 10.80 0.66 -0.39
C PRO A 87 11.14 -0.64 0.30
#